data_AF-A0A2D6X0I9-F1
#
_entry.id   AF-A0A2D6X0I9-F1
#
_cell.length_a   1.000
_cell.length_b   1.000
_cell.length_c   1.000
_cell.angle_alpha   90.00
_cell.angle_beta   90.00
_cell.angle_gamma   90.00
#
_symmetry.space_group_name_H-M   'P 1'
#
loop_
_entity.id
_entity.type
_entity.pdbx_description
1 polymer ?
#
loop_
_entity_poly.entity_id
_entity_poly.type
_entity_poly.pdbx_seq_one_letter_code
_entity_poly.pdbx_strand_id
1 'polypeptide(L)' 'MNRKIRRDLEKKLGKEATDEMSEKIFQFNKLPEECSACRQQFDKQDKDMVQSWTVVAREETVRLFCPECIRKTQEILNGN' A
#
# COMPACT_ATOMS: atom_id res chain seq x y z
N MET A 1 -10.21 16.67 6.14
CA MET A 1 -11.15 15.76 6.85
C MET A 1 -12.03 16.58 7.79
N ASN A 2 -13.37 16.52 7.62
CA ASN A 2 -14.33 17.32 8.39
C ASN A 2 -14.30 16.98 9.89
N ARG A 3 -14.24 17.98 10.78
CA ARG A 3 -14.15 17.77 12.25
C ARG A 3 -15.29 16.93 12.83
N LYS A 4 -16.49 16.97 12.22
CA LYS A 4 -17.63 16.13 12.61
C LYS A 4 -17.39 14.65 12.33
N ILE A 5 -16.83 14.32 11.17
CA ILE A 5 -16.55 12.94 10.75
C ILE A 5 -15.55 12.30 11.72
N ARG A 6 -14.53 13.06 12.15
CA ARG A 6 -13.53 12.57 13.10
C ARG A 6 -14.14 12.20 14.46
N ARG A 7 -15.01 13.06 15.02
CA ARG A 7 -15.65 12.81 16.32
C ARG A 7 -16.67 11.66 16.28
N ASP A 8 -17.35 11.46 15.15
CA ASP A 8 -18.32 10.36 15.01
C ASP A 8 -17.60 9.00 14.89
N LEU A 9 -16.49 8.97 14.13
CA LEU A 9 -15.61 7.80 14.04
C LEU A 9 -14.97 7.46 15.40
N GLU A 10 -14.42 8.44 16.12
CA GLU A 10 -13.84 8.24 17.45
C GLU A 10 -14.86 7.66 18.46
N LYS A 11 -16.15 8.03 18.35
CA LYS A 11 -17.22 7.51 19.22
C LYS A 11 -17.64 6.07 18.88
N LYS A 12 -17.62 5.69 17.59
CA LYS A 12 -18.11 4.38 17.13
C LYS A 12 -17.04 3.29 17.18
N LEU A 13 -15.79 3.65 16.90
CA LEU A 13 -14.69 2.70 16.72
C LEU A 13 -13.67 2.76 17.87
N GLY A 14 -13.73 3.78 18.72
CA GLY A 14 -12.74 4.03 19.76
C GLY A 14 -11.48 4.72 19.20
N LYS A 15 -10.72 5.37 20.09
CA LYS A 15 -9.48 6.08 19.72
C LYS A 15 -8.46 5.14 19.08
N GLU A 16 -8.32 3.93 19.63
CA GLU A 16 -7.31 2.95 19.20
C GLU A 16 -7.53 2.50 17.75
N ALA A 17 -8.77 2.17 17.37
CA ALA A 17 -9.07 1.80 15.98
C ALA A 17 -8.95 2.99 15.01
N THR A 18 -9.20 4.21 15.47
CA THR A 18 -9.06 5.43 14.65
C THR A 18 -7.59 5.78 14.40
N ASP A 19 -6.74 5.58 15.40
CA ASP A 19 -5.29 5.80 15.31
C ASP A 19 -4.63 4.76 14.40
N GLU A 20 -4.96 3.47 14.59
CA GLU A 20 -4.46 2.37 13.75
C GLU A 20 -4.85 2.56 12.27
N MET A 21 -6.08 3.00 12.00
CA MET A 21 -6.51 3.33 10.64
C MET A 21 -5.72 4.51 10.06
N SER A 22 -5.44 5.53 10.86
CA SER A 22 -4.72 6.72 10.42
C SER A 22 -3.26 6.42 10.11
N GLU A 23 -2.61 5.59 10.91
CA GLU A 23 -1.24 5.11 10.65
C GLU A 23 -1.18 4.27 9.37
N LYS A 24 -2.14 3.36 9.17
CA LYS A 24 -2.25 2.57 7.93
C LYS A 24 -2.41 3.47 6.71
N ILE A 25 -3.27 4.50 6.78
CA ILE A 25 -3.46 5.50 5.70
C ILE A 25 -2.18 6.30 5.42
N PHE A 26 -1.40 6.65 6.45
CA PHE A 26 -0.15 7.37 6.26
C PHE A 26 0.90 6.54 5.50
N GLN A 27 0.95 5.23 5.74
CA GLN A 27 1.84 4.32 5.01
C GLN A 27 1.49 4.26 3.51
N PHE A 28 0.21 4.37 3.15
CA PHE A 28 -0.23 4.50 1.75
C PHE A 28 0.21 5.80 1.07
N ASN A 29 0.51 6.86 1.81
CA ASN A 29 1.02 8.11 1.22
C ASN A 29 2.50 8.04 0.86
N LYS A 30 3.27 7.13 1.47
CA LYS A 30 4.69 6.89 1.14
C LYS A 30 4.88 5.87 0.01
N LEU A 31 3.77 5.36 -0.53
CA LEU A 31 3.79 4.33 -1.56
C LEU A 31 4.10 4.97 -2.92
N PRO A 32 5.09 4.44 -3.68
CA PRO A 32 5.37 4.91 -5.03
C PRO A 32 4.13 4.82 -5.94
N GLU A 33 4.00 5.73 -6.89
CA GLU A 33 2.92 5.71 -7.90
C GLU A 33 3.31 4.93 -9.17
N GLU A 34 4.49 4.31 -9.18
CA GLU A 34 4.99 3.52 -10.29
C GLU A 34 5.75 2.27 -9.82
N CYS A 35 5.75 1.24 -10.65
CA CYS A 35 6.54 0.05 -10.42
C CYS A 35 8.04 0.38 -10.50
N SER A 36 8.79 0.04 -9.47
CA SER A 36 10.25 0.26 -9.43
C SER A 36 11.04 -0.55 -10.46
N ALA A 37 10.44 -1.59 -11.07
CA ALA A 37 11.09 -2.44 -12.07
C ALA A 37 10.75 -2.05 -13.51
N CYS A 38 9.46 -1.86 -13.84
CA CYS A 38 9.01 -1.57 -15.21
C CYS A 38 8.47 -0.15 -15.40
N ARG A 39 8.42 0.68 -14.35
CA ARG A 39 7.82 2.03 -14.35
C ARG A 39 6.36 2.08 -14.77
N GLN A 40 5.64 0.97 -14.62
CA GLN A 40 4.20 0.93 -14.85
C GLN A 40 3.48 1.76 -13.80
N GLN A 41 2.51 2.57 -14.22
CA GLN A 41 1.72 3.39 -13.31
C GLN A 41 0.84 2.53 -12.41
N PHE A 42 0.81 2.91 -11.13
CA PHE A 42 -0.01 2.27 -10.10
C PHE A 42 -1.12 3.21 -9.67
N ASP A 43 -2.35 2.79 -9.87
CA ASP A 43 -3.51 3.52 -9.39
C ASP A 43 -3.93 3.02 -8.00
N LYS A 44 -3.73 3.88 -7.00
CA LYS A 44 -4.14 3.63 -5.60
C LYS A 44 -5.64 3.67 -5.36
N GLN A 45 -6.43 4.18 -6.32
CA GLN A 45 -7.89 4.16 -6.27
C GLN A 45 -8.46 2.85 -6.82
N ASP A 46 -7.67 2.14 -7.62
CA ASP A 46 -8.07 0.86 -8.21
C ASP A 46 -7.83 -0.29 -7.23
N LYS A 47 -8.92 -0.95 -6.82
CA LYS A 47 -8.86 -2.03 -5.83
C LYS A 47 -8.12 -3.25 -6.33
N ASP A 48 -8.30 -3.61 -7.60
CA ASP A 48 -7.67 -4.76 -8.23
C ASP A 48 -6.14 -4.56 -8.29
N MET A 49 -5.69 -3.34 -8.59
CA MET A 49 -4.28 -2.96 -8.51
C MET A 49 -3.75 -3.05 -7.09
N VAL A 50 -4.42 -2.45 -6.10
CA VAL A 50 -3.94 -2.46 -4.70
C VAL A 50 -3.83 -3.88 -4.14
N GLN A 51 -4.72 -4.80 -4.54
CA GLN A 51 -4.68 -6.19 -4.10
C GLN A 51 -3.63 -7.04 -4.82
N SER A 52 -3.34 -6.74 -6.09
CA SER A 52 -2.44 -7.57 -6.91
C SER A 52 -0.97 -7.17 -6.80
N TRP A 53 -0.68 -5.94 -6.39
CA TRP A 53 0.67 -5.40 -6.36
C TRP A 53 1.37 -5.69 -5.03
N THR A 54 2.67 -5.91 -5.09
CA THR A 54 3.48 -6.25 -3.92
C THR A 54 4.35 -5.06 -3.52
N VAL A 55 4.25 -4.67 -2.25
CA VAL A 55 5.03 -3.60 -1.66
C VAL A 55 6.13 -4.22 -0.81
N VAL A 56 7.37 -3.87 -1.09
CA VAL A 56 8.53 -4.34 -0.34
C VAL A 56 9.16 -3.15 0.36
N ALA A 57 8.99 -3.07 1.68
CA ALA A 57 9.67 -2.10 2.52
C ALA A 57 10.96 -2.71 3.07
N ARG A 58 12.11 -2.09 2.77
CA ARG A 58 13.41 -2.41 3.38
C ARG A 58 13.98 -1.14 3.98
N GLU A 59 14.24 -1.18 5.29
CA GLU A 59 14.74 -0.04 6.06
C GLU A 59 13.86 1.20 5.85
N GLU A 60 14.32 2.18 5.07
CA GLU A 60 13.61 3.41 4.73
C GLU A 60 13.14 3.47 3.27
N THR A 61 13.46 2.45 2.46
CA THR A 61 13.09 2.39 1.05
C THR A 61 11.86 1.52 0.84
N VAL A 62 10.78 2.13 0.34
CA VAL A 62 9.58 1.44 -0.11
C VAL A 62 9.68 1.23 -1.62
N ARG A 63 9.64 -0.03 -2.05
CA ARG A 63 9.60 -0.40 -3.48
C ARG A 63 8.27 -1.03 -3.81
N LEU A 64 7.76 -0.69 -4.98
CA LEU A 64 6.49 -1.19 -5.48
C LEU A 64 6.74 -2.06 -6.72
N PHE A 65 6.18 -3.26 -6.73
CA PHE A 65 6.33 -4.19 -7.84
C PHE A 65 4.97 -4.62 -8.37
N CYS A 66 4.83 -4.58 -9.70
CA CYS A 66 3.65 -5.09 -10.37
C CYS A 66 3.64 -6.64 -10.34
N PRO A 67 2.46 -7.27 -10.44
CA PRO A 67 2.32 -8.73 -10.38
C PRO A 67 3.20 -9.46 -11.42
N GLU A 68 3.34 -8.89 -12.62
CA GLU A 68 4.18 -9.46 -13.67
C GLU A 68 5.68 -9.47 -13.30
N CYS A 69 6.17 -8.40 -12.68
CA CYS A 69 7.57 -8.34 -12.23
C CYS A 69 7.83 -9.31 -11.07
N ILE A 70 6.89 -9.42 -10.13
CA ILE A 70 6.99 -10.40 -9.04
C ILE A 70 6.97 -11.82 -9.58
N ARG A 71 6.06 -12.15 -10.49
CA ARG A 71 5.96 -13.49 -11.09
C ARG A 71 7.27 -13.89 -11.75
N LYS A 72 7.83 -13.03 -12.61
CA LYS A 72 9.14 -13.25 -13.24
C LYS A 72 10.25 -13.44 -12.21
N THR A 73 10.24 -12.64 -11.15
CA THR A 73 11.24 -12.73 -10.08
C THR A 73 11.11 -14.06 -9.33
N GLN A 74 9.89 -14.51 -9.02
CA GLN A 74 9.65 -15.80 -8.36
C GLN A 74 10.04 -16.99 -9.24
N GLU A 75 9.79 -16.94 -10.55
CA GLU A 75 10.24 -17.96 -11.49
C GLU A 75 11.76 -18.10 -11.49
N ILE A 76 12.49 -16.98 -11.44
CA ILE A 76 13.96 -16.96 -11.34
C ILE A 76 14.44 -17.47 -9.99
N LEU A 77 13.80 -17.08 -8.89
CA LEU A 77 14.22 -17.45 -7.53
C LEU A 77 13.93 -18.90 -7.17
N ASN A 78 12.79 -19.44 -7.63
CA ASN A 78 12.37 -20.82 -7.36
C ASN A 78 12.91 -21.83 -8.39
N GLY A 79 13.52 -21.37 -9.48
CA GLY A 79 14.09 -22.21 -10.53
C GLY A 79 15.49 -22.74 -10.24
N ASN A 80 15.87 -22.90 -8.97
CA ASN A 80 17.19 -23.37 -8.53
C ASN A 80 17.06 -24.62 -7.66
#